data_AF-A0AAE1WU69-F1
#
_entry.id   AF-A0AAE1WU69-F1
#
_cell.length_a   1.000
_cell.length_b   1.000
_cell.length_c   1.000
_cell.angle_alpha   90.00
_cell.angle_beta   90.00
_cell.angle_gamma   90.00
#
_symmetry.space_group_name_H-M   'P 1'
#
loop_
_entity.id
_entity.type
_entity.pdbx_description
1 polymer ?
#
loop_
_entity_poly.entity_id
_entity_poly.type
_entity_poly.pdbx_seq_one_letter_code
_entity_poly.pdbx_strand_id
1 'polypeptide(L)'
;MEERLWAQVQRLERADVLKLLEEPPILHEAAKVGNVGLITMLTRSDPDLIWKLDSNKHYIFHTAVLHRQENVFSLIHQIGSMKELIAISVDDNHNNIMHLAGN
;
A
#
# COMPACT_ATOMS: atom_id res chain seq x y z
N MET A 1 19.10 3.10 21.15
CA MET A 1 18.19 3.58 20.09
C MET A 1 16.96 2.67 19.97
N GLU A 2 17.12 1.36 20.16
CA GLU A 2 16.02 0.37 20.18
C GLU A 2 15.01 0.55 21.33
N GLU A 3 15.45 0.87 22.55
CA GLU A 3 14.54 1.04 23.71
C GLU A 3 13.49 2.16 23.53
N ARG A 4 13.82 3.21 22.79
CA ARG A 4 12.89 4.31 22.50
C ARG A 4 11.79 3.86 21.55
N LEU A 5 12.14 3.01 20.58
CA LEU A 5 11.18 2.44 19.64
C LEU A 5 10.21 1.51 20.39
N TRP A 6 10.73 0.66 21.28
CA TRP A 6 9.91 -0.25 22.09
C TRP A 6 8.98 0.48 23.07
N ALA A 7 9.43 1.57 23.70
CA ALA A 7 8.58 2.39 24.56
C ALA A 7 7.47 3.12 23.79
N GLN A 8 7.71 3.47 22.52
CA GLN A 8 6.68 4.03 21.64
C GLN A 8 5.68 2.95 21.21
N VAL A 9 6.15 1.76 20.86
CA VAL A 9 5.29 0.60 20.53
C VAL A 9 4.42 0.17 21.72
N GLN A 10 4.94 0.21 22.95
CA GLN A 10 4.15 -0.08 24.16
C GLN A 10 3.09 0.99 24.49
N ARG A 11 3.25 2.22 23.99
CA ARG A 11 2.29 3.31 24.17
C ARG A 11 1.21 3.36 23.09
N LEU A 12 1.41 2.68 21.97
CA LEU A 12 0.40 2.53 20.94
C LEU A 12 -0.69 1.61 21.48
N GLU A 13 -1.91 2.14 21.67
CA GLU A 13 -3.03 1.29 22.01
C GLU A 13 -3.29 0.33 20.83
N ARG A 14 -3.75 -0.89 21.12
CA ARG A 14 -4.14 -1.84 20.05
C ARG A 14 -5.11 -1.20 19.07
N ALA A 15 -5.98 -0.31 19.54
CA ALA A 15 -6.88 0.48 18.71
C ALA A 15 -6.13 1.37 17.70
N ASP A 16 -5.04 2.03 18.10
CA ASP A 16 -4.25 2.88 17.20
C ASP A 16 -3.52 2.04 16.14
N VAL A 17 -2.99 0.87 16.53
CA VAL A 17 -2.37 -0.08 15.59
C VAL A 17 -3.41 -0.61 14.59
N LEU A 18 -4.61 -0.95 15.07
CA LEU A 18 -5.71 -1.36 14.19
C LEU A 18 -6.13 -0.23 13.27
N LYS A 19 -6.15 1.02 13.75
CA LYS A 19 -6.47 2.20 12.95
C LYS A 19 -5.45 2.45 11.84
N LEU A 20 -4.16 2.21 12.11
CA LEU A 20 -3.09 2.24 11.09
C LEU A 20 -3.23 1.12 10.05
N LEU A 21 -3.87 0.00 10.40
CA LEU A 21 -4.19 -1.08 9.47
C LEU A 21 -5.49 -0.83 8.68
N GLU A 22 -6.31 0.13 9.13
CA GLU A 22 -7.62 0.45 8.56
C GLU A 22 -7.57 1.65 7.59
N GLU A 23 -7.04 2.83 7.94
CA GLU A 23 -7.14 4.03 7.07
C GLU A 23 -6.04 5.12 7.18
N PRO A 24 -5.38 5.53 6.07
CA PRO A 24 -5.13 4.68 4.90
C PRO A 24 -4.30 3.47 5.34
N PRO A 25 -4.49 2.30 4.72
CA PRO A 25 -3.76 1.11 5.12
C PRO A 25 -2.26 1.40 5.13
N ILE A 26 -1.54 0.99 6.18
CA ILE A 26 -0.09 1.18 6.31
C ILE A 26 0.70 0.74 5.06
N LEU A 27 0.16 -0.17 4.26
CA LEU A 27 0.72 -0.57 2.96
C LEU A 27 0.77 0.59 1.95
N HIS A 28 -0.26 1.44 1.90
CA HIS A 28 -0.29 2.61 1.03
C HIS A 28 0.75 3.63 1.47
N GLU A 29 0.88 3.90 2.77
CA GLU A 29 1.94 4.77 3.27
C GLU A 29 3.34 4.23 2.94
N ALA A 30 3.54 2.91 3.11
CA ALA A 30 4.77 2.25 2.70
C ALA A 30 5.02 2.39 1.20
N ALA A 31 3.98 2.28 0.38
CA ALA A 31 4.07 2.44 -1.07
C ALA A 31 4.39 3.87 -1.48
N LYS A 32 3.82 4.90 -0.83
CA LYS A 32 4.12 6.32 -1.09
C LYS A 32 5.61 6.62 -0.94
N VAL A 33 6.24 6.06 0.09
CA VAL A 33 7.67 6.27 0.40
C VAL A 33 8.61 5.24 -0.22
N GLY A 34 8.11 4.27 -0.98
CA GLY A 34 8.94 3.27 -1.66
C GLY A 34 9.46 2.14 -0.76
N ASN A 35 8.86 1.89 0.41
CA ASN A 35 9.33 0.89 1.38
C ASN A 35 8.92 -0.54 1.01
N VAL A 36 9.61 -1.12 0.03
CA VAL A 36 9.41 -2.50 -0.44
C VAL A 36 9.54 -3.55 0.67
N GLY A 37 10.44 -3.32 1.63
CA GLY A 37 10.69 -4.25 2.73
C GLY A 37 9.46 -4.42 3.64
N LEU A 38 8.83 -3.32 4.03
CA LEU A 38 7.61 -3.35 4.84
C LEU A 38 6.45 -3.95 4.07
N ILE A 39 6.27 -3.58 2.79
CA ILE A 39 5.22 -4.15 1.94
C ILE A 39 5.37 -5.66 1.85
N THR A 40 6.58 -6.15 1.56
CA THR A 40 6.85 -7.58 1.44
C THR A 40 6.65 -8.33 2.76
N MET A 41 7.04 -7.73 3.88
CA MET A 41 6.82 -8.31 5.21
C MET A 41 5.32 -8.47 5.51
N LEU A 42 4.54 -7.43 5.25
CA LEU A 42 3.10 -7.43 5.53
C LEU A 42 2.35 -8.37 4.59
N THR A 43 2.62 -8.35 3.28
CA THR A 43 1.94 -9.23 2.32
C THR A 43 2.32 -10.70 2.47
N ARG A 44 3.51 -11.02 3.02
CA ARG A 44 3.85 -12.41 3.40
C ARG A 44 3.08 -12.89 4.62
N SER A 45 2.77 -11.98 5.54
CA SER A 45 2.05 -12.30 6.77
C SER A 45 0.55 -12.41 6.52
N ASP A 46 0.03 -11.52 5.68
CA ASP A 46 -1.36 -11.47 5.25
C ASP A 46 -1.42 -11.02 3.77
N PRO A 47 -1.51 -11.98 2.83
CA PRO A 47 -1.57 -11.70 1.39
C PRO A 47 -2.78 -10.86 0.98
N ASP A 48 -3.87 -10.88 1.73
CA ASP A 48 -5.11 -10.18 1.37
C ASP A 48 -4.99 -8.66 1.53
N LEU A 49 -3.98 -8.19 2.26
CA LEU A 49 -3.68 -6.76 2.41
C LEU A 49 -3.40 -6.07 1.08
N ILE A 50 -2.96 -6.80 0.05
CA ILE A 50 -2.70 -6.22 -1.27
C ILE A 50 -3.98 -5.74 -1.97
N TRP A 51 -5.14 -6.25 -1.54
CA TRP A 51 -6.47 -5.88 -2.04
C TRP A 51 -7.12 -4.75 -1.27
N LYS A 52 -6.50 -4.27 -0.18
CA LYS A 52 -7.04 -3.13 0.55
C LYS A 52 -6.99 -1.89 -0.34
N LEU A 53 -8.09 -1.15 -0.31
CA LEU A 53 -8.23 0.13 -0.96
C LEU A 53 -7.92 1.24 0.07
N ASP A 54 -7.35 2.34 -0.39
CA ASP A 54 -7.36 3.56 0.41
C ASP A 54 -8.70 4.29 0.27
N SER A 55 -8.78 5.47 0.89
CA SER A 55 -9.96 6.34 0.84
C SER A 55 -10.34 6.81 -0.57
N ASN A 56 -9.45 6.71 -1.56
CA ASN A 56 -9.69 7.11 -2.95
C ASN A 56 -9.96 5.92 -3.88
N LYS A 57 -10.20 4.72 -3.32
CA LYS A 57 -10.31 3.46 -4.07
C LYS A 57 -9.06 3.08 -4.86
N HIS A 58 -7.89 3.48 -4.37
CA HIS A 58 -6.63 3.06 -4.93
C HIS A 58 -6.15 1.77 -4.29
N TYR A 59 -5.79 0.77 -5.10
CA TYR A 59 -4.89 -0.29 -4.65
C TYR A 59 -3.47 0.26 -4.47
N ILE A 60 -2.64 -0.46 -3.72
CA ILE A 60 -1.24 -0.09 -3.46
C ILE A 60 -0.43 0.31 -4.71
N PHE A 61 -0.72 -0.31 -5.86
CA PHE A 61 -0.02 -0.03 -7.12
C PHE A 61 -0.40 1.32 -7.75
N HIS A 62 -1.64 1.78 -7.56
CA HIS A 62 -2.04 3.13 -7.96
C HIS A 62 -1.23 4.16 -7.16
N THR A 63 -1.10 3.95 -5.85
CA THR A 63 -0.28 4.78 -4.98
C THR A 63 1.19 4.75 -5.39
N ALA A 64 1.75 3.57 -5.71
CA ALA A 64 3.13 3.46 -6.18
C ALA A 64 3.36 4.26 -7.48
N VAL A 65 2.41 4.22 -8.42
CA VAL A 65 2.48 5.00 -9.67
C VAL A 65 2.37 6.50 -9.41
N LEU A 66 1.38 6.93 -8.62
CA LEU A 66 1.19 8.34 -8.24
C LEU A 66 2.45 8.97 -7.63
N HIS A 67 3.20 8.19 -6.85
CA HIS A 67 4.39 8.65 -6.16
C HIS A 67 5.71 8.27 -6.89
N ARG A 68 5.63 7.74 -8.12
CA ARG A 68 6.79 7.35 -8.95
C ARG A 68 7.72 6.33 -8.30
N GLN A 69 7.14 5.40 -7.54
CA GLN A 69 7.86 4.37 -6.78
C GLN A 69 8.00 3.09 -7.61
N GLU A 70 8.90 3.13 -8.60
CA GLU A 70 9.10 2.04 -9.57
C GLU A 70 9.42 0.69 -8.92
N ASN A 71 10.24 0.69 -7.86
CA ASN A 71 10.59 -0.54 -7.14
C ASN A 71 9.37 -1.20 -6.49
N VAL A 72 8.43 -0.40 -5.96
CA VAL A 72 7.17 -0.92 -5.41
C VAL A 72 6.26 -1.38 -6.54
N PHE A 73 6.16 -0.60 -7.63
CA PHE A 73 5.34 -0.98 -8.78
C PHE A 73 5.81 -2.30 -9.41
N SER A 74 7.11 -2.58 -9.43
CA SER A 74 7.67 -3.84 -9.96
C SER A 74 7.10 -5.11 -9.30
N LEU A 75 6.59 -5.00 -8.07
CA LEU A 75 5.92 -6.10 -7.37
C LEU A 75 4.64 -6.56 -8.07
N ILE A 76 4.04 -5.73 -8.95
CA ILE A 76 2.84 -6.08 -9.71
C ILE A 76 3.04 -7.31 -10.61
N HIS A 77 4.27 -7.59 -11.01
CA HIS A 77 4.60 -8.76 -11.82
C HIS A 77 4.50 -10.08 -11.03
N GLN A 78 4.48 -10.01 -9.69
CA GLN A 78 4.40 -11.19 -8.82
C GLN A 78 2.96 -11.66 -8.57
N ILE A 79 1.95 -10.85 -8.92
CA ILE A 79 0.53 -11.08 -8.60
C ILE A 79 -0.23 -11.81 -9.72
N GLY A 80 0.48 -12.24 -10.77
CA GLY A 80 -0.08 -13.05 -11.86
C GLY A 80 -1.17 -12.34 -12.66
N SER A 81 -2.26 -13.06 -12.96
CA SER A 81 -3.40 -12.56 -13.74
C SER A 81 -4.18 -11.44 -13.06
N MET A 82 -4.03 -11.26 -11.74
CA MET A 82 -4.78 -10.22 -11.04
C MET A 82 -4.30 -8.80 -11.35
N LYS A 83 -3.12 -8.66 -11.96
CA LYS A 83 -2.64 -7.37 -12.48
C LYS A 83 -3.63 -6.74 -13.47
N GLU A 84 -4.39 -7.54 -14.21
CA GLU A 84 -5.39 -7.04 -15.16
C GLU A 84 -6.53 -6.32 -14.43
N LEU A 85 -6.98 -6.84 -13.27
CA LEU A 85 -8.00 -6.21 -12.44
C LEU A 85 -7.54 -4.84 -11.92
N ILE A 86 -6.28 -4.76 -11.46
CA ILE A 86 -5.67 -3.51 -10.99
C ILE A 86 -5.53 -2.51 -12.15
N ALA A 87 -5.23 -2.97 -13.35
CA ALA A 87 -5.06 -2.11 -14.51
C ALA A 87 -6.38 -1.46 -14.97
N ILE A 88 -7.51 -2.16 -14.84
CA ILE A 88 -8.83 -1.67 -15.24
C ILE A 88 -9.59 -0.98 -14.11
N SER A 89 -9.17 -1.13 -12.85
CA SER A 89 -9.83 -0.47 -11.73
C SER A 89 -9.70 1.05 -11.84
N VAL A 90 -10.75 1.74 -11.43
CA VAL A 90 -10.82 3.21 -11.47
C VAL A 90 -11.04 3.77 -10.08
N ASP A 91 -10.46 4.94 -9.85
CA ASP A 91 -10.71 5.73 -8.65
C ASP A 91 -12.02 6.53 -8.75
N ASP A 92 -12.33 7.30 -7.70
CA ASP A 92 -13.54 8.14 -7.66
C ASP A 92 -13.59 9.20 -8.78
N ASN A 93 -12.43 9.57 -9.35
CA ASN A 93 -12.31 10.47 -10.49
C ASN A 93 -12.31 9.75 -11.84
N HIS A 94 -12.61 8.46 -11.86
CA HIS A 94 -12.58 7.61 -13.07
C HIS A 94 -11.19 7.48 -13.70
N ASN A 95 -10.12 7.71 -12.94
CA ASN A 95 -8.76 7.47 -13.38
C ASN A 95 -8.37 6.02 -13.09
N ASN A 96 -7.81 5.34 -14.09
CA ASN A 96 -7.13 4.07 -13.89
C ASN A 96 -5.62 4.32 -13.73
N ILE A 97 -4.87 3.26 -13.46
CA ILE A 97 -3.42 3.36 -13.25
C ILE A 97 -2.67 3.98 -14.44
N MET A 98 -3.17 3.85 -15.67
CA MET A 98 -2.56 4.47 -16.86
C MET A 98 -2.78 5.98 -16.88
N HIS A 99 -3.98 6.45 -16.51
CA HIS A 99 -4.24 7.89 -16.33
C HIS A 99 -3.34 8.48 -15.24
N LEU A 100 -3.15 7.76 -14.12
CA LEU A 100 -2.30 8.23 -13.01
C LEU A 100 -0.82 8.30 -13.37
N ALA A 101 -0.34 7.46 -14.29
CA ALA A 101 1.06 7.47 -14.73
C ALA A 101 1.43 8.67 -15.61
N GLY A 102 0.43 9.23 -16.33
CA GLY A 102 0.60 10.35 -17.24
C GLY A 102 0.47 11.73 -16.58
N ASN A 103 0.11 11.79 -15.30
CA ASN A 103 -0.07 13.02 -14.53
C ASN A 103 1.21 13.48 -13.81
#